data_AF-A0A378U4B3-F1
#
_entry.id   AF-A0A378U4B3-F1
#
_cell.length_a   1.000
_cell.length_b   1.000
_cell.length_c   1.000
_cell.angle_alpha   90.00
_cell.angle_beta   90.00
_cell.angle_gamma   90.00
#
_symmetry.space_group_name_H-M   'P 1'
#
loop_
_entity.id
_entity.type
_entity.pdbx_description
1 polymer ?
#
loop_
_entity_poly.entity_id
_entity_poly.type
_entity_poly.pdbx_seq_one_letter_code
_entity_poly.pdbx_strand_id
1 'polypeptide(L)'
;MKNFLLLLTFFYIANLNAQEVNLRTMTREERIRYVSQEATRALDNHLYELVQDVYGKNMMRPSYSAFKESYAEVQVSNQEEINDFYELYGDFVTDYILEQGDYIYNISFVANQRLWKPLLYRVSVLNNGKALSITILKAGYGKIIYNKL
;
A
#
# COMPACT_ATOMS: atom_id res chain seq x y z
N MET A 1 -30.22 15.36 -27.43
CA MET A 1 -30.02 14.25 -26.47
C MET A 1 -28.63 13.64 -26.63
N LYS A 2 -27.59 14.28 -26.05
CA LYS A 2 -26.20 13.76 -26.07
C LYS A 2 -25.42 13.97 -24.77
N ASN A 3 -26.07 14.47 -23.71
CA ASN A 3 -25.41 14.82 -22.46
C ASN A 3 -25.83 13.94 -21.26
N PHE A 4 -26.54 12.84 -21.50
CA PHE A 4 -27.04 11.99 -20.41
C PHE A 4 -26.16 10.75 -20.14
N LEU A 5 -25.18 10.45 -21.00
CA LEU A 5 -24.32 9.27 -20.83
C LEU A 5 -23.13 9.49 -19.89
N LEU A 6 -22.77 10.74 -19.57
CA LEU A 6 -21.54 11.03 -18.81
C LEU A 6 -21.73 10.95 -17.29
N LEU A 7 -22.97 10.97 -16.78
CA LEU A 7 -23.24 10.86 -15.35
C LEU A 7 -23.26 9.41 -14.84
N LEU A 8 -23.51 8.44 -15.72
CA LEU A 8 -23.55 7.02 -15.34
C LEU A 8 -22.15 6.42 -15.12
N THR A 9 -21.08 7.04 -15.61
CA THR A 9 -19.70 6.59 -15.34
C THR A 9 -19.12 7.10 -14.02
N PHE A 10 -19.72 8.12 -13.39
CA PHE A 10 -19.26 8.64 -12.09
C PHE A 10 -19.93 7.97 -10.88
N PHE A 11 -21.13 7.41 -11.05
CA PHE A 11 -21.83 6.71 -9.95
C PHE A 11 -21.44 5.25 -9.76
N TYR A 12 -20.66 4.65 -10.67
CA TYR A 12 -20.20 3.27 -10.51
C TYR A 12 -19.06 3.10 -9.49
N ILE A 13 -18.47 4.20 -9.00
CA ILE A 13 -17.38 4.15 -8.00
C ILE A 13 -17.91 4.34 -6.57
N ALA A 14 -19.13 4.88 -6.41
CA ALA A 14 -19.66 5.28 -5.09
C ALA A 14 -20.51 4.21 -4.37
N ASN A 15 -20.82 3.09 -5.02
CA ASN A 15 -21.61 1.99 -4.43
C ASN A 15 -20.99 0.62 -4.70
N LEU A 16 -19.67 0.51 -4.52
CA LEU A 16 -19.17 -0.74 -3.95
C LEU A 16 -19.66 -0.69 -2.50
N ASN A 17 -20.76 -1.37 -2.19
CA ASN A 17 -20.78 -2.14 -0.94
C ASN A 17 -19.38 -2.73 -0.87
N ALA A 18 -18.57 -2.33 0.11
CA ALA A 18 -17.17 -2.73 0.16
C ALA A 18 -17.19 -4.25 0.16
N GLN A 19 -17.06 -4.84 -1.03
CA GLN A 19 -17.13 -6.26 -1.21
C GLN A 19 -15.95 -6.73 -0.40
N GLU A 20 -16.22 -7.56 0.60
CA GLU A 20 -15.19 -8.05 1.50
C GLU A 20 -14.10 -8.67 0.62
N VAL A 21 -13.00 -7.93 0.47
CA VAL A 21 -11.93 -8.33 -0.44
C VAL A 21 -11.28 -9.53 0.23
N ASN A 22 -11.12 -10.62 -0.51
CA ASN A 22 -10.39 -11.77 -0.03
C ASN A 22 -9.32 -12.11 -1.06
N LEU A 23 -8.11 -11.63 -0.84
CA LEU A 23 -7.00 -11.77 -1.79
C LEU A 23 -6.70 -13.25 -2.10
N ARG A 24 -6.94 -14.18 -1.17
CA ARG A 24 -6.82 -15.64 -1.41
C ARG A 24 -7.66 -16.14 -2.59
N THR A 25 -8.77 -15.49 -2.89
CA THR A 25 -9.67 -15.90 -3.98
C THR A 25 -9.21 -15.42 -5.36
N MET A 26 -8.27 -14.47 -5.40
CA MET A 26 -7.74 -13.90 -6.64
C MET A 26 -6.60 -14.75 -7.19
N THR A 27 -6.39 -14.70 -8.51
CA THR A 27 -5.17 -15.20 -9.13
C THR A 27 -3.95 -14.41 -8.66
N ARG A 28 -2.75 -14.97 -8.80
CA ARG A 28 -1.51 -14.27 -8.42
C ARG A 28 -1.34 -12.93 -9.14
N GLU A 29 -1.72 -12.84 -10.41
CA GLU A 29 -1.59 -11.59 -11.18
C GLU A 29 -2.58 -10.52 -10.71
N GLU A 30 -3.81 -10.92 -10.39
CA GLU A 30 -4.81 -10.04 -9.78
C GLU A 30 -4.37 -9.56 -8.41
N ARG A 31 -3.84 -10.46 -7.57
CA ARG A 31 -3.28 -10.09 -6.26
C ARG A 31 -2.17 -9.07 -6.38
N ILE A 32 -1.19 -9.30 -7.26
CA ILE A 32 -0.10 -8.34 -7.50
C ILE A 32 -0.67 -6.98 -7.89
N ARG A 33 -1.65 -6.95 -8.81
CA ARG A 33 -2.25 -5.71 -9.29
C ARG A 33 -2.98 -4.98 -8.15
N TYR A 34 -3.81 -5.70 -7.41
CA TYR A 34 -4.58 -5.14 -6.30
C TYR A 34 -3.65 -4.62 -5.20
N VAL A 35 -2.71 -5.46 -4.75
CA VAL A 35 -1.74 -5.11 -3.71
C VAL A 35 -0.89 -3.91 -4.14
N SER A 36 -0.46 -3.84 -5.40
CA SER A 36 0.26 -2.67 -5.91
C SER A 36 -0.58 -1.39 -5.83
N GLN A 37 -1.86 -1.45 -6.21
CA GLN A 37 -2.75 -0.29 -6.21
C GLN A 37 -3.06 0.21 -4.81
N GLU A 38 -3.46 -0.68 -3.90
CA GLU A 38 -3.79 -0.31 -2.53
C GLU A 38 -2.56 0.11 -1.73
N ALA A 39 -1.41 -0.54 -1.97
CA ALA A 39 -0.15 -0.11 -1.38
C ALA A 39 0.31 1.27 -1.90
N THR A 40 0.13 1.56 -3.20
CA THR A 40 0.39 2.90 -3.76
C THR A 40 -0.48 3.94 -3.07
N ARG A 41 -1.78 3.67 -2.93
CA ARG A 41 -2.71 4.60 -2.24
C ARG A 41 -2.29 4.89 -0.81
N ALA A 42 -1.97 3.84 -0.05
CA ALA A 42 -1.53 3.98 1.34
C ALA A 42 -0.23 4.78 1.44
N LEU A 43 0.76 4.48 0.60
CA LEU A 43 2.04 5.18 0.59
C LEU A 43 1.89 6.64 0.16
N ASP A 44 1.11 6.92 -0.88
CA ASP A 44 0.87 8.28 -1.37
C ASP A 44 0.20 9.14 -0.30
N ASN A 45 -0.78 8.60 0.43
CA ASN A 45 -1.43 9.32 1.53
C ASN A 45 -0.45 9.60 2.68
N HIS A 46 0.27 8.57 3.13
CA HIS A 46 1.25 8.70 4.22
C HIS A 46 2.34 9.74 3.90
N LEU A 47 2.90 9.69 2.69
CA LEU A 47 3.96 10.61 2.30
C LEU A 47 3.43 12.02 2.02
N TYR A 48 2.20 12.15 1.54
CA TYR A 48 1.58 13.45 1.36
C TYR A 48 1.37 14.16 2.71
N GLU A 49 0.84 13.44 3.71
CA GLU A 49 0.70 13.96 5.07
C GLU A 49 2.06 14.37 5.65
N LEU A 50 3.06 13.50 5.56
CA LEU A 50 4.42 13.78 6.02
C LEU A 50 5.03 15.03 5.34
N VAL A 51 4.87 15.15 4.03
CA VAL A 51 5.41 16.29 3.27
C VAL A 51 4.66 17.59 3.61
N GLN A 52 3.34 17.53 3.81
CA GLN A 52 2.56 18.69 4.22
C GLN A 52 2.97 19.19 5.60
N ASP A 53 3.21 18.29 6.54
CA ASP A 53 3.63 18.63 7.90
C ASP A 53 5.01 19.31 7.92
N VAL A 54 5.92 18.89 7.05
CA VAL A 54 7.30 19.42 7.01
C VAL A 54 7.42 20.69 6.15
N TYR A 55 6.72 20.76 5.01
CA TYR A 55 6.99 21.74 3.96
C TYR A 55 5.76 22.59 3.55
N GLY A 56 4.58 22.31 4.10
CA GLY A 56 3.36 23.08 3.85
C GLY A 56 2.50 22.56 2.69
N LYS A 57 1.28 23.12 2.60
CA LYS A 57 0.14 22.58 1.83
C LYS A 57 0.31 22.54 0.29
N ASN A 58 1.33 23.19 -0.26
CA ASN A 58 1.51 23.37 -1.71
C ASN A 58 2.62 22.50 -2.32
N MET A 59 3.16 21.56 -1.55
CA MET A 59 4.22 20.68 -2.06
C MET A 59 3.69 19.58 -2.96
N MET A 60 4.49 19.24 -3.97
CA MET A 60 4.20 18.14 -4.88
C MET A 60 4.29 16.80 -4.15
N ARG A 61 3.37 15.88 -4.45
CA ARG A 61 3.41 14.51 -3.91
C ARG A 61 4.69 13.82 -4.37
N PRO A 62 5.48 13.23 -3.46
CA PRO A 62 6.66 12.49 -3.88
C PRO A 62 6.22 11.23 -4.63
N SER A 63 6.86 10.95 -5.78
CA SER A 63 6.45 9.88 -6.68
C SER A 63 7.27 8.61 -6.42
N TYR A 64 6.56 7.50 -6.17
CA TYR A 64 7.13 6.17 -6.07
C TYR A 64 6.37 5.19 -6.94
N SER A 65 7.05 4.14 -7.37
CA SER A 65 6.43 3.08 -8.16
C SER A 65 6.60 1.75 -7.46
N ALA A 66 5.51 0.99 -7.40
CA ALA A 66 5.54 -0.40 -6.97
C ALA A 66 6.54 -1.17 -7.86
N PHE A 67 7.42 -1.94 -7.23
CA PHE A 67 8.35 -2.83 -7.92
C PHE A 67 7.77 -4.23 -7.90
N LYS A 68 7.15 -4.65 -9.01
CA LYS A 68 6.37 -5.89 -9.11
C LYS A 68 7.19 -7.13 -8.71
N GLU A 69 8.47 -7.14 -9.01
CA GLU A 69 9.41 -8.23 -8.73
C GLU A 69 9.71 -8.36 -7.22
N SER A 70 9.43 -7.33 -6.42
CA SER A 70 9.54 -7.40 -4.95
C SER A 70 8.30 -7.96 -4.25
N TYR A 71 7.25 -8.29 -5.01
CA TYR A 71 6.03 -8.85 -4.44
C TYR A 71 6.31 -10.18 -3.75
N ALA A 72 5.92 -10.27 -2.49
CA ALA A 72 6.06 -11.46 -1.66
C ALA A 72 4.78 -11.73 -0.86
N GLU A 73 4.50 -13.01 -0.64
CA GLU A 73 3.38 -13.48 0.19
C GLU A 73 4.00 -14.21 1.39
N VAL A 74 3.66 -13.80 2.61
CA VAL A 74 4.11 -14.44 3.84
C VAL A 74 2.90 -15.07 4.49
N GLN A 75 2.89 -16.39 4.62
CA GLN A 75 1.80 -17.10 5.27
C GLN A 75 1.95 -17.04 6.78
N VAL A 76 0.86 -16.76 7.49
CA VAL A 76 0.79 -16.88 8.95
C VAL A 76 0.75 -18.36 9.32
N SER A 77 1.84 -18.86 9.89
CA SER A 77 2.07 -20.29 9.99
C SER A 77 1.62 -20.90 11.32
N ASN A 78 1.55 -20.10 12.39
CA ASN A 78 1.34 -20.59 13.75
C ASN A 78 0.71 -19.51 14.67
N GLN A 79 0.37 -19.90 15.90
CA GLN A 79 -0.26 -19.03 16.90
C GLN A 79 0.69 -17.96 17.45
N GLU A 80 2.00 -18.20 17.47
CA GLU A 80 3.00 -17.23 17.92
C GLU A 80 3.00 -16.00 17.00
N GLU A 81 3.01 -16.21 15.68
CA GLU A 81 2.90 -15.13 14.69
C GLU A 81 1.59 -14.33 14.80
N ILE A 82 0.48 -15.00 15.17
CA ILE A 82 -0.80 -14.34 15.43
C ILE A 82 -0.71 -13.46 16.68
N ASN A 83 -0.10 -13.97 17.75
CA ASN A 83 0.09 -13.21 18.98
C ASN A 83 0.99 -11.99 18.75
N ASP A 84 2.12 -12.17 18.06
CA ASP A 84 3.04 -11.09 17.69
C ASP A 84 2.34 -10.01 16.86
N PHE A 85 1.45 -10.42 15.95
CA PHE A 85 0.65 -9.48 15.16
C PHE A 85 -0.24 -8.62 16.06
N TYR A 86 -0.97 -9.22 17.00
CA TYR A 86 -1.85 -8.46 17.88
C TYR A 86 -1.10 -7.63 18.91
N GLU A 87 0.10 -8.05 19.34
CA GLU A 87 0.97 -7.24 20.18
C GLU A 87 1.40 -5.94 19.45
N LEU A 88 1.71 -6.03 18.15
CA LEU A 88 2.19 -4.89 17.36
C LEU A 88 1.05 -4.01 16.80
N TYR A 89 -0.05 -4.62 16.39
CA TYR A 89 -1.09 -3.95 15.58
C TYR A 89 -2.50 -4.02 16.17
N GLY A 90 -2.71 -4.72 17.29
CA GLY A 90 -4.04 -5.00 17.84
C GLY A 90 -4.87 -3.76 18.16
N ASP A 91 -4.22 -2.67 18.59
CA ASP A 91 -4.90 -1.40 18.87
C ASP A 91 -5.37 -0.66 17.60
N PHE A 92 -4.81 -0.99 16.43
CA PHE A 92 -5.07 -0.31 15.16
C PHE A 92 -5.96 -1.14 14.22
N VAL A 93 -5.83 -2.47 14.28
CA VAL A 93 -6.54 -3.41 13.39
C VAL A 93 -7.80 -3.91 14.11
N THR A 94 -8.87 -3.14 14.01
CA THR A 94 -10.14 -3.41 14.73
C THR A 94 -11.19 -4.14 13.90
N ASP A 95 -11.01 -4.22 12.59
CA ASP A 95 -12.00 -4.74 11.63
C ASP A 95 -11.47 -5.92 10.79
N TYR A 96 -10.45 -6.60 11.31
CA TYR A 96 -9.86 -7.80 10.71
C TYR A 96 -9.37 -8.74 11.81
N ILE A 97 -9.75 -10.01 11.70
CA ILE A 97 -9.25 -11.08 12.57
C ILE A 97 -8.21 -11.86 11.77
N LEU A 98 -6.95 -11.83 12.22
CA LEU A 98 -5.88 -12.63 11.63
C LEU A 98 -6.03 -14.10 12.04
N GLU A 99 -6.05 -15.00 11.06
CA GLU A 99 -6.17 -16.44 11.26
C GLU A 99 -4.93 -17.19 10.76
N GLN A 100 -4.69 -18.39 11.30
CA GLN A 100 -3.64 -19.27 10.80
C GLN A 100 -3.95 -19.65 9.34
N GLY A 101 -2.95 -19.56 8.48
CA GLY A 101 -3.08 -19.81 7.05
C GLY A 101 -3.49 -18.56 6.24
N ASP A 102 -3.74 -17.42 6.89
CA ASP A 102 -3.81 -16.12 6.21
C ASP A 102 -2.47 -15.75 5.59
N TYR A 103 -2.52 -14.80 4.65
CA TYR A 103 -1.32 -14.25 4.01
C TYR A 103 -1.21 -12.75 4.26
N ILE A 104 0.01 -12.32 4.56
CA ILE A 104 0.42 -10.92 4.53
C ILE A 104 1.17 -10.68 3.21
N TYR A 105 0.64 -9.75 2.42
CA TYR A 105 1.16 -9.42 1.10
C TYR A 105 2.10 -8.23 1.21
N ASN A 106 3.31 -8.38 0.69
CA ASN A 106 4.35 -7.38 0.77
C ASN A 106 4.70 -6.89 -0.63
N ILE A 107 4.81 -5.58 -0.81
CA ILE A 107 5.37 -4.99 -2.02
C ILE A 107 6.26 -3.81 -1.68
N SER A 108 7.39 -3.71 -2.37
CA SER A 108 8.34 -2.62 -2.18
C SER A 108 8.22 -1.56 -3.26
N PHE A 109 8.60 -0.34 -2.90
CA PHE A 109 8.51 0.86 -3.71
C PHE A 109 9.89 1.46 -3.97
N VAL A 110 10.09 1.89 -5.20
CA VAL A 110 11.31 2.54 -5.67
C VAL A 110 10.97 3.92 -6.22
N ALA A 111 11.87 4.88 -6.04
CA ALA A 111 11.73 6.21 -6.65
C ALA A 111 11.96 6.16 -8.18
N ASN A 112 12.79 5.20 -8.64
CA ASN A 112 13.11 5.01 -10.05
C ASN A 112 13.39 3.54 -10.32
N GLN A 113 12.51 2.88 -11.08
CA GLN A 113 12.64 1.47 -11.44
C GLN A 113 13.88 1.17 -12.30
N ARG A 114 14.47 2.16 -12.97
CA ARG A 114 15.69 1.99 -13.79
C ARG A 114 16.97 1.96 -12.95
N LEU A 115 16.93 2.48 -11.72
CA LEU A 115 18.07 2.46 -10.81
C LEU A 115 17.99 1.18 -9.95
N TRP A 116 19.03 0.34 -10.03
CA TRP A 116 19.08 -0.96 -9.35
C TRP A 116 19.05 -0.90 -7.81
N LYS A 117 19.03 0.29 -7.20
CA LYS A 117 18.76 0.59 -5.78
C LYS A 117 18.28 2.07 -5.71
N PRO A 118 17.29 2.46 -4.88
CA PRO A 118 16.93 1.88 -3.59
C PRO A 118 15.44 1.51 -3.45
N LEU A 119 15.16 0.32 -2.93
CA LEU A 119 13.87 0.05 -2.29
C LEU A 119 13.80 0.94 -1.05
N LEU A 120 12.88 1.89 -1.04
CA LEU A 120 12.78 2.89 0.03
C LEU A 120 11.70 2.50 1.04
N TYR A 121 10.56 2.06 0.52
CA TYR A 121 9.41 1.68 1.33
C TYR A 121 8.98 0.26 1.00
N ARG A 122 8.51 -0.46 2.00
CA ARG A 122 7.71 -1.67 1.85
C ARG A 122 6.35 -1.39 2.45
N VAL A 123 5.30 -1.80 1.75
CA VAL A 123 3.95 -1.77 2.28
C VAL A 123 3.49 -3.21 2.47
N SER A 124 2.96 -3.49 3.65
CA SER A 124 2.30 -4.76 3.98
C SER A 124 0.80 -4.58 3.82
N VAL A 125 0.12 -5.54 3.21
CA VAL A 125 -1.33 -5.54 2.96
C VAL A 125 -1.92 -6.84 3.50
N LEU A 126 -3.01 -6.74 4.25
CA LEU A 126 -3.73 -7.88 4.82
C LEU A 126 -4.58 -8.58 3.74
N ASN A 127 -5.04 -9.79 4.05
CA ASN A 127 -5.90 -10.55 3.15
C ASN A 127 -7.24 -9.87 2.83
N ASN A 128 -7.72 -8.99 3.72
CA ASN A 128 -8.88 -8.14 3.45
C ASN A 128 -8.59 -6.95 2.52
N GLY A 129 -7.37 -6.87 1.95
CA GLY A 129 -6.96 -5.82 1.03
C GLY A 129 -6.54 -4.50 1.68
N LYS A 130 -6.54 -4.39 3.02
CA LYS A 130 -6.14 -3.16 3.72
C LYS A 130 -4.64 -3.10 3.93
N ALA A 131 -4.05 -1.92 3.72
CA ALA A 131 -2.65 -1.68 4.07
C ALA A 131 -2.50 -1.72 5.60
N LEU A 132 -1.59 -2.58 6.07
CA LEU A 132 -1.27 -2.80 7.47
C LEU A 132 -0.17 -1.84 7.95
N SER A 133 0.93 -1.78 7.21
CA SER A 133 2.13 -1.07 7.65
C SER A 133 2.97 -0.58 6.48
N ILE A 134 3.72 0.49 6.74
CA ILE A 134 4.72 1.05 5.83
C ILE A 134 6.07 1.00 6.54
N THR A 135 6.99 0.19 6.03
CA THR A 135 8.34 0.06 6.57
C THR A 135 9.35 0.77 5.67
N ILE A 136 10.21 1.58 6.26
CA ILE A 136 11.36 2.17 5.57
C ILE A 136 12.48 1.13 5.49
N LEU A 137 12.70 0.53 4.31
CA LEU A 137 13.68 -0.54 4.12
C LEU A 137 15.13 -0.03 4.07
N LYS A 138 15.31 1.22 3.66
CA LYS A 138 16.61 1.86 3.65
C LYS A 138 16.44 3.36 3.87
N ALA A 139 16.96 3.87 4.98
CA ALA A 139 17.37 5.26 5.07
C ALA A 139 18.62 5.41 4.18
N GLY A 140 18.41 5.71 2.89
CA GLY A 140 19.53 6.03 2.02
C GLY A 140 20.18 7.34 2.46
N TYR A 141 21.51 7.46 2.30
CA TYR A 141 22.14 8.75 2.07
C TYR A 141 21.56 9.34 0.79
N GLY A 142 20.39 9.96 0.87
CA GLY A 142 19.91 10.85 -0.16
C GLY A 142 20.89 12.01 -0.20
N LYS A 143 21.71 12.12 -1.24
CA LYS A 143 22.18 13.45 -1.65
C LYS A 143 20.91 14.20 -2.05
N ILE A 144 20.31 14.90 -1.09
CA ILE A 144 19.25 15.86 -1.34
C ILE A 144 19.92 16.94 -2.20
N ILE A 145 19.63 16.94 -3.50
CA ILE A 145 20.04 18.04 -4.37
C ILE A 145 19.09 19.19 -4.05
N TYR A 146 19.51 20.07 -3.14
CA TYR A 146 18.92 21.38 -2.99
C TYR A 146 19.26 22.20 -4.25
N ASN A 147 18.29 22.41 -5.14
CA ASN A 147 18.32 23.61 -5.96
C ASN A 147 17.95 24.76 -5.03
N LYS A 148 18.97 25.44 -4.52
CA LYS A 148 18.79 26.73 -3.86
C LYS A 148 18.31 27.72 -4.93
N LEU A 149 17.07 28.21 -4.80
CA LEU A 149 16.63 29.41 -5.50
C LEU A 149 17.41 30.62 -4.97
#